data_AF-A0A5K1H9H9-F1
#
_entry.id   AF-A0A5K1H9H9-F1
#
_cell.length_a   1.000
_cell.length_b   1.000
_cell.length_c   1.000
_cell.angle_alpha   90.00
_cell.angle_beta   90.00
_cell.angle_gamma   90.00
#
_symmetry.space_group_name_H-M   'P 1'
#
loop_
_entity.id
_entity.type
_entity.pdbx_description
1 polymer ?
#
loop_
_entity_poly.entity_id
_entity_poly.type
_entity_poly.pdbx_seq_one_letter_code
_entity_poly.pdbx_strand_id
1 'polypeptide(L)' 'LLHATSNFSGANFLGSGKFGSVYRGIIADGMMVAVK' A
#
# COMPACT_ATOMS: atom_id res chain seq x y z
N LEU A 1 2.93 0.51 -9.34
CA LEU A 1 2.38 0.00 -8.06
C LEU A 1 3.46 -0.64 -7.18
N LEU A 2 4.26 -1.61 -7.65
CA LEU A 2 5.36 -2.19 -6.85
C LEU A 2 6.35 -1.16 -6.29
N HIS A 3 6.78 -0.18 -7.09
CA HIS A 3 7.66 0.89 -6.61
C HIS A 3 6.96 1.85 -5.63
N ALA A 4 5.65 2.03 -5.78
CA ALA A 4 4.84 2.92 -4.94
C ALA A 4 4.55 2.32 -3.55
N THR A 5 4.46 0.99 -3.44
CA THR A 5 4.22 0.28 -2.17
C THR A 5 5.48 -0.32 -1.56
N SER A 6 6.68 0.03 -2.05
CA SER A 6 7.95 -0.63 -1.69
C SER A 6 7.82 -2.16 -1.69
N ASN A 7 7.34 -2.70 -2.80
CA ASN A 7 7.18 -4.14 -3.00
C ASN A 7 6.20 -4.83 -2.02
N PHE A 8 5.15 -4.11 -1.58
CA PHE A 8 4.20 -4.59 -0.57
C PHE A 8 4.88 -5.03 0.74
N SER A 9 5.98 -4.37 1.11
CA SER A 9 6.64 -4.68 2.37
C SER A 9 5.66 -4.54 3.54
N GLY A 10 5.83 -5.38 4.58
CA GLY A 10 4.96 -5.34 5.76
C GLY A 10 4.93 -3.97 6.45
N ALA A 11 5.93 -3.11 6.23
CA ALA A 11 5.97 -1.73 6.73
C ALA A 11 4.88 -0.82 6.13
N ASN A 12 4.33 -1.20 4.98
CA ASN A 12 3.21 -0.52 4.34
C ASN A 12 1.88 -1.22 4.59
N PHE A 13 1.82 -2.31 5.33
CA PHE A 13 0.54 -2.97 5.63
C PHE A 13 -0.33 -2.09 6.55
N LEU A 14 -1.56 -1.81 6.11
CA LEU A 14 -2.53 -1.01 6.87
C LEU A 14 -3.56 -1.88 7.59
N GLY A 15 -3.85 -3.06 7.05
CA GLY A 15 -4.80 -3.99 7.65
C GLY A 15 -5.31 -5.01 6.63
N SER A 16 -5.81 -6.13 7.12
CA SER A 16 -6.45 -7.16 6.30
C SER A 16 -7.89 -7.36 6.76
N GLY A 17 -8.78 -7.50 5.80
CA GLY A 17 -10.19 -7.77 6.04
C GLY A 17 -10.68 -8.93 5.20
N LYS A 18 -11.98 -9.19 5.28
CA LYS A 18 -12.67 -10.26 4.53
C LYS A 18 -12.46 -10.18 3.00
N PHE A 19 -12.03 -9.03 2.49
CA PHE A 19 -11.89 -8.75 1.07
C PHE A 19 -10.44 -8.60 0.59
N GLY A 20 -9.46 -8.96 1.43
CA GLY A 20 -8.02 -8.89 1.11
C GLY A 20 -7.22 -7.97 2.04
N SER A 21 -5.93 -7.85 1.74
CA SER A 21 -4.97 -7.00 2.46
C SER A 21 -4.89 -5.61 1.85
N VAL A 22 -4.81 -4.58 2.68
CA VAL A 22 -4.67 -3.18 2.28
C VAL A 22 -3.28 -2.69 2.64
N TYR A 23 -2.65 -2.00 1.70
CA TYR A 23 -1.29 -1.47 1.83
C TYR A 23 -1.25 0.03 1.53
N ARG A 24 -0.37 0.74 2.22
CA ARG A 24 -0.01 2.12 1.99
C ARG A 24 0.89 2.19 0.74
N GLY A 25 0.48 2.98 -0.23
CA GLY A 25 1.31 3.36 -1.38
C GLY A 25 1.60 4.86 -1.34
N ILE A 26 2.77 5.26 -1.83
CA ILE A 26 3.09 6.66 -2.12
C ILE A 26 3.23 6.76 -3.63
N ILE A 27 2.40 7.58 -4.27
CA ILE A 27 2.52 7.85 -5.70
C ILE A 27 3.53 8.98 -5.94
N ALA A 28 3.96 9.15 -7.20
CA ALA A 28 5.10 10.00 -7.58
C ALA A 28 5.02 11.45 -7.05
N ASP A 29 3.83 11.98 -6.79
CA ASP A 29 3.62 13.32 -6.22
C ASP A 29 3.68 13.37 -4.69
N GLY A 30 4.13 12.30 -4.02
CA GLY A 30 4.16 12.22 -2.56
C GLY A 30 2.79 12.01 -1.90
N MET A 31 1.72 11.93 -2.70
CA MET A 31 0.39 11.64 -2.21
C MET A 31 0.31 10.20 -1.68
N MET A 32 -0.18 10.06 -0.44
CA MET A 32 -0.42 8.77 0.18
C MET A 32 -1.77 8.20 -0.28
N VAL A 33 -1.75 6.95 -0.73
CA VAL A 33 -2.93 6.22 -1.18
C VAL A 33 -3.02 4.87 -0.48
N ALA A 34 -4.24 4.39 -0.26
CA ALA A 34 -4.48 3.01 0.18
C ALA A 34 -4.74 2.13 -1.04
N VAL A 35 -3.92 1.11 -1.23
CA VAL A 35 -4.00 0.14 -2.32
C VAL A 35 -4.51 -1.17 -1.76
N LYS A 36 -5.51 -1.76 -2.42
CA LYS A 36 -5.97 -3.13 -2.15
C LYS A 36 -5.45 -4.07 -3.24
#